data_AF-A0AAD3AU35-F1
#
_entry.id   AF-A0AAD3AU35-F1
#
_cell.length_a   1.000
_cell.length_b   1.000
_cell.length_c   1.000
_cell.angle_alpha   90.00
_cell.angle_beta   90.00
_cell.angle_gamma   90.00
#
_symmetry.space_group_name_H-M   'P 1'
#
loop_
_entity.id
_entity.type
_entity.pdbx_description
1 polymer ?
#
loop_
_entity_poly.entity_id
_entity_poly.type
_entity_poly.pdbx_seq_one_letter_code
_entity_poly.pdbx_strand_id
1 'polypeptide(L)'
;MSKADHIFNLEEQGLLIDIKDDSKGCTTKLESSGKITHNATESIESSADKQIIENVKDSKISITEKEILLATKKSSIMLSEDKIVIKIGNSLIILDDSNISLESATINIKSSANINIQASQNIDIKSLNNSIKADVNLNAEGLDVNIKGSVTASIKGSTATMVG
;
A
#
# COMPACT_ATOMS: atom_id res chain seq x y z
N MET A 1 34.67 16.70 37.02
CA MET A 1 33.30 16.59 37.58
C MET A 1 32.35 16.46 36.40
N SER A 2 31.44 15.49 36.42
CA SER A 2 30.35 15.43 35.44
C SER A 2 29.51 16.71 35.59
N LYS A 3 29.15 17.33 34.46
CA LYS A 3 28.27 18.52 34.41
C LYS A 3 26.83 18.12 34.07
N ALA A 4 26.43 16.91 34.46
CA ALA A 4 25.08 16.44 34.24
C ALA A 4 24.10 17.15 35.18
N ASP A 5 22.99 17.61 34.63
CA ASP A 5 21.88 18.21 35.36
C ASP A 5 20.65 17.29 35.28
N HIS A 6 20.02 17.08 36.42
CA HIS A 6 18.83 16.25 36.54
C HIS A 6 17.72 17.05 37.23
N ILE A 7 16.62 17.31 36.51
CA ILE A 7 15.48 18.08 37.00
C ILE A 7 14.25 17.17 37.04
N PHE A 8 13.52 17.25 38.15
CA PHE A 8 12.24 16.58 38.37
C PHE A 8 11.28 17.54 39.04
N ASN A 9 10.44 18.22 38.25
CA ASN A 9 9.50 19.23 38.75
C ASN A 9 8.05 18.72 38.67
N LEU A 10 7.26 19.09 39.67
CA LEU A 10 5.80 18.93 39.68
C LEU A 10 5.16 20.30 39.92
N GLU A 11 4.72 20.94 38.84
CA GLU A 11 4.17 22.30 38.85
C GLU A 11 2.71 22.29 38.37
N GLU A 12 2.04 23.45 38.37
CA GLU A 12 0.68 23.60 37.81
C GLU A 12 0.61 23.19 36.33
N GLN A 13 1.70 23.40 35.60
CA GLN A 13 1.85 23.00 34.20
C GLN A 13 1.90 21.48 34.04
N GLY A 14 2.26 20.73 35.08
CA GLY A 14 2.39 19.27 35.07
C GLY A 14 3.79 18.78 35.46
N LEU A 15 4.10 17.55 35.07
CA LEU A 15 5.39 16.91 35.32
C LEU A 15 6.40 17.34 34.26
N LEU A 16 7.58 17.81 34.70
CA LEU A 16 8.72 18.11 33.83
C LEU A 16 9.94 17.32 34.30
N ILE A 17 10.37 16.35 33.49
CA ILE A 17 11.60 15.58 33.70
C ILE A 17 12.61 16.00 32.64
N ASP A 18 13.79 16.41 33.08
CA ASP A 18 14.88 16.82 32.19
C ASP A 18 16.19 16.20 32.69
N ILE A 19 16.82 15.39 31.83
CA ILE A 19 18.12 14.79 32.08
C ILE A 19 19.06 15.34 31.01
N LYS A 20 20.00 16.19 31.42
CA LYS A 20 20.94 16.87 30.54
C LYS A 20 22.37 16.52 30.89
N ASP A 21 23.18 16.43 29.85
CA ASP A 21 24.63 16.53 29.90
C ASP A 21 25.06 17.82 29.19
N ASP A 22 26.35 18.08 29.06
CA ASP A 22 26.92 19.30 28.47
C ASP A 22 26.33 19.70 27.12
N SER A 23 25.94 18.72 26.28
CA SER A 23 25.37 18.95 24.94
C SER A 23 24.22 18.03 24.57
N LYS A 24 23.92 17.04 25.42
CA LYS A 24 22.91 16.01 25.18
C LYS A 24 21.78 16.14 26.19
N GLY A 25 20.64 15.57 25.87
CA GLY A 25 19.59 15.45 26.86
C GLY A 25 18.38 14.64 26.41
N CYS A 26 17.59 14.29 27.40
CA CYS A 26 16.30 13.65 27.28
C CYS A 26 15.29 14.43 28.12
N THR A 27 14.23 14.92 27.49
CA THR A 27 13.16 15.67 28.16
C THR A 27 11.84 14.94 28.03
N THR A 28 11.07 14.90 29.11
CA THR A 28 9.70 14.39 29.12
C THR A 28 8.79 15.37 29.84
N LYS A 29 7.65 15.69 29.22
CA LYS A 29 6.62 16.58 29.78
C LYS A 29 5.27 15.87 29.77
N LEU A 30 4.59 15.86 30.91
CA LEU A 30 3.18 15.45 31.05
C LEU A 30 2.38 16.66 31.52
N GLU A 31 1.82 17.41 30.58
CA GLU A 31 1.23 18.71 30.84
C GLU A 31 -0.26 18.64 31.20
N SER A 32 -0.71 19.51 32.09
CA SER A 32 -2.14 19.68 32.45
C SER A 32 -3.00 20.18 31.26
N SER A 33 -2.36 20.69 30.21
CA SER A 33 -2.99 21.08 28.94
C SER A 33 -3.42 19.88 28.07
N GLY A 34 -3.13 18.64 28.49
CA GLY A 34 -3.43 17.42 27.75
C GLY A 34 -2.34 17.03 26.74
N LYS A 35 -1.14 17.61 26.85
CA LYS A 35 0.01 17.29 26.00
C LYS A 35 0.97 16.33 26.69
N ILE A 36 1.51 15.40 25.92
CA ILE A 36 2.61 14.53 26.29
C ILE A 36 3.72 14.75 25.27
N THR A 37 4.93 15.08 25.73
CA THR A 37 6.09 15.33 24.84
C THR A 37 7.30 14.57 25.35
N HIS A 38 7.97 13.86 24.45
CA HIS A 38 9.26 13.22 24.69
C HIS A 38 10.25 13.73 23.65
N ASN A 39 11.45 14.15 24.08
CA ASN A 39 12.56 14.44 23.18
C ASN A 39 13.80 13.71 23.65
N ALA A 40 14.57 13.22 22.70
CA ALA A 40 15.89 12.66 22.91
C ALA A 40 16.85 13.22 21.86
N THR A 41 18.13 13.29 22.21
CA THR A 41 19.19 13.77 21.29
C THR A 41 19.74 12.67 20.39
N GLU A 42 19.50 11.40 20.72
CA GLU A 42 19.99 10.24 19.96
C GLU A 42 18.83 9.39 19.42
N SER A 43 18.19 8.58 20.26
CA SER A 43 17.11 7.68 19.86
C SER A 43 16.01 7.56 20.92
N ILE A 44 14.84 7.08 20.50
CA ILE A 44 13.79 6.53 21.37
C ILE A 44 13.55 5.12 20.86
N GLU A 45 13.93 4.12 21.65
CA GLU A 45 13.75 2.71 21.33
C GLU A 45 12.68 2.11 22.26
N SER A 46 11.64 1.52 21.67
CA SER A 46 10.51 0.95 22.42
C SER A 46 10.15 -0.43 21.86
N SER A 47 10.67 -1.49 22.50
CA SER A 47 10.35 -2.88 22.19
C SER A 47 9.18 -3.39 23.01
N ALA A 48 8.49 -4.43 22.50
CA ALA A 48 7.41 -5.11 23.19
C ALA A 48 7.37 -6.59 22.80
N ASP A 49 6.92 -7.46 23.72
CA ASP A 49 6.90 -8.91 23.49
C ASP A 49 5.76 -9.39 22.59
N LYS A 50 4.68 -8.61 22.48
CA LYS A 50 3.44 -9.05 21.80
C LYS A 50 2.91 -8.03 20.82
N GLN A 51 2.75 -6.78 21.28
CA GLN A 51 2.10 -5.76 20.48
C GLN A 51 2.57 -4.34 20.83
N ILE A 52 2.58 -3.49 19.82
CA ILE A 52 2.58 -2.02 19.95
C ILE A 52 1.29 -1.53 19.29
N ILE A 53 0.49 -0.73 19.98
CA ILE A 53 -0.78 -0.21 19.47
C ILE A 53 -0.88 1.29 19.75
N GLU A 54 -1.07 2.07 18.69
CA GLU A 54 -1.35 3.50 18.75
C GLU A 54 -2.74 3.77 18.19
N ASN A 55 -3.66 4.25 19.04
CA ASN A 55 -5.04 4.54 18.66
C ASN A 55 -5.35 6.03 18.76
N VAL A 56 -6.03 6.57 17.75
CA VAL A 56 -6.67 7.89 17.79
C VAL A 56 -8.09 7.73 17.27
N LYS A 57 -9.06 7.59 18.19
CA LYS A 57 -10.46 7.26 17.88
C LYS A 57 -10.55 5.98 17.02
N ASP A 58 -11.07 6.09 15.80
CA ASP A 58 -11.26 4.97 14.84
C ASP A 58 -9.99 4.70 13.99
N SER A 59 -8.87 5.35 14.28
CA SER A 59 -7.59 5.15 13.58
C SER A 59 -6.62 4.35 14.45
N LYS A 60 -5.95 3.36 13.86
CA LYS A 60 -5.06 2.41 14.53
C LYS A 60 -3.78 2.19 13.73
N ILE A 61 -2.65 2.26 14.42
CA ILE A 61 -1.39 1.63 13.98
C ILE A 61 -1.12 0.50 14.97
N SER A 62 -0.90 -0.72 14.47
CA SER A 62 -0.45 -1.81 15.34
C SER A 62 0.60 -2.69 14.72
N ILE A 63 1.53 -3.14 15.56
CA ILE A 63 2.57 -4.08 15.24
C ILE A 63 2.37 -5.29 16.14
N THR A 64 2.39 -6.48 15.56
CA THR A 64 2.43 -7.78 16.25
C THR A 64 3.61 -8.59 15.70
N GLU A 65 3.81 -9.81 16.18
CA GLU A 65 4.85 -10.70 15.67
C GLU A 65 4.75 -10.96 14.15
N LYS A 66 3.53 -10.95 13.59
CA LYS A 66 3.27 -11.37 12.20
C LYS A 66 2.66 -10.30 11.30
N GLU A 67 2.18 -9.22 11.90
CA GLU A 67 1.38 -8.23 11.19
C GLU A 67 1.73 -6.80 11.60
N ILE A 68 1.84 -5.93 10.61
CA ILE A 68 1.79 -4.47 10.78
C ILE A 68 0.50 -3.97 10.11
N LEU A 69 -0.34 -3.28 10.87
CA LEU A 69 -1.64 -2.77 10.42
C LEU A 69 -1.68 -1.25 10.54
N LEU A 70 -2.00 -0.59 9.43
CA LEU A 70 -2.33 0.84 9.37
C LEU A 70 -3.80 0.95 8.95
N ALA A 71 -4.69 1.23 9.90
CA ALA A 71 -6.14 1.15 9.67
C ALA A 71 -6.89 2.40 10.12
N THR A 72 -7.92 2.75 9.35
CA THR A 72 -9.00 3.64 9.76
C THR A 72 -10.33 2.90 9.60
N LYS A 73 -11.45 3.58 9.84
CA LYS A 73 -12.80 3.01 9.69
C LYS A 73 -13.11 2.34 8.34
N LYS A 74 -12.51 2.81 7.23
CA LYS A 74 -12.85 2.35 5.86
C LYS A 74 -11.65 1.97 5.00
N SER A 75 -10.43 2.13 5.53
CA SER A 75 -9.20 1.85 4.82
C SER A 75 -8.24 1.08 5.70
N SER A 76 -7.45 0.20 5.09
CA SER A 76 -6.38 -0.49 5.78
C SER A 76 -5.23 -0.82 4.84
N ILE A 77 -4.01 -0.79 5.40
CA ILE A 77 -2.83 -1.43 4.84
C ILE A 77 -2.40 -2.49 5.86
N MET A 78 -2.29 -3.73 5.41
CA MET A 78 -1.86 -4.85 6.23
C MET A 78 -0.61 -5.44 5.60
N LEU A 79 0.48 -5.45 6.37
CA LEU A 79 1.73 -6.13 6.04
C LEU A 79 1.77 -7.38 6.92
N SER A 80 1.41 -8.52 6.34
CA SER A 80 1.54 -9.84 6.96
C SER A 80 2.77 -10.56 6.41
N GLU A 81 3.14 -11.68 7.03
CA GLU A 81 4.36 -12.46 6.74
C GLU A 81 4.60 -12.76 5.25
N ASP A 82 3.56 -13.19 4.52
CA ASP A 82 3.61 -13.64 3.12
C ASP A 82 2.71 -12.82 2.19
N LYS A 83 2.12 -11.74 2.72
CA LYS A 83 1.00 -11.05 2.08
C LYS A 83 0.93 -9.57 2.44
N ILE A 84 0.70 -8.74 1.43
CA ILE A 84 0.40 -7.32 1.59
C ILE A 84 -1.00 -7.05 1.06
N VAL A 85 -1.85 -6.44 1.88
CA VAL A 85 -3.23 -6.08 1.50
C VAL A 85 -3.44 -4.58 1.66
N ILE A 86 -3.84 -3.92 0.59
CA ILE A 86 -4.31 -2.52 0.59
C ILE A 86 -5.81 -2.54 0.28
N LYS A 87 -6.61 -2.00 1.19
CA LYS A 87 -8.08 -2.02 1.08
C LYS A 87 -8.67 -0.64 1.27
N ILE A 88 -9.58 -0.28 0.36
CA ILE A 88 -10.48 0.89 0.49
C ILE A 88 -11.88 0.44 0.06
N GLY A 89 -12.80 0.29 1.01
CA GLY A 89 -14.12 -0.27 0.72
C GLY A 89 -14.03 -1.66 0.10
N ASN A 90 -14.53 -1.80 -1.14
CA ASN A 90 -14.51 -3.04 -1.93
C ASN A 90 -13.37 -3.09 -2.97
N SER A 91 -12.49 -2.10 -3.00
CA SER A 91 -11.30 -2.13 -3.86
C SER A 91 -10.11 -2.67 -3.07
N LEU A 92 -9.40 -3.64 -3.66
CA LEU A 92 -8.28 -4.33 -3.05
C LEU A 92 -7.08 -4.41 -4.00
N ILE A 93 -5.89 -4.28 -3.40
CA ILE A 93 -4.63 -4.72 -3.99
C ILE A 93 -4.08 -5.77 -3.03
N ILE A 94 -3.80 -6.96 -3.54
CA ILE A 94 -3.27 -8.08 -2.77
C ILE A 94 -1.97 -8.53 -3.45
N LEU A 95 -0.88 -8.51 -2.69
CA LEU A 95 0.43 -8.99 -3.11
C LEU A 95 0.79 -10.20 -2.26
N ASP A 96 0.86 -11.36 -2.87
CA ASP A 96 1.24 -12.62 -2.23
C ASP A 96 2.50 -13.16 -2.93
N ASP A 97 3.16 -14.18 -2.36
CA ASP A 97 4.44 -14.75 -2.82
C ASP A 97 4.61 -14.91 -4.34
N SER A 98 3.54 -15.24 -5.06
CA SER A 98 3.57 -15.45 -6.52
C SER A 98 2.37 -14.84 -7.25
N ASN A 99 1.61 -13.98 -6.57
CA ASN A 99 0.38 -13.41 -7.14
C ASN A 99 0.26 -11.92 -6.87
N ILE A 100 -0.27 -11.20 -7.85
CA ILE A 100 -0.70 -9.81 -7.72
C ILE A 100 -2.17 -9.77 -8.15
N SER A 101 -3.08 -9.54 -7.20
CA SER A 101 -4.51 -9.34 -7.49
C SER A 101 -4.88 -7.87 -7.37
N LEU A 102 -5.60 -7.37 -8.38
CA LEU A 102 -6.19 -6.04 -8.42
C LEU A 102 -7.69 -6.18 -8.61
N GLU A 103 -8.46 -5.90 -7.56
CA GLU A 103 -9.91 -6.09 -7.53
C GLU A 103 -10.61 -4.75 -7.30
N SER A 104 -11.56 -4.42 -8.17
CA SER A 104 -12.34 -3.19 -8.09
C SER A 104 -13.60 -3.30 -8.96
N ALA A 105 -14.61 -2.47 -8.66
CA ALA A 105 -15.77 -2.32 -9.54
C ALA A 105 -15.41 -1.71 -10.90
N THR A 106 -14.39 -0.86 -10.95
CA THR A 106 -13.88 -0.26 -12.19
C THR A 106 -12.36 -0.11 -12.10
N ILE A 107 -11.67 -0.44 -13.19
CA ILE A 107 -10.22 -0.28 -13.35
C ILE A 107 -9.98 0.60 -14.57
N ASN A 108 -9.35 1.76 -14.36
CA ASN A 108 -8.96 2.67 -15.43
C ASN A 108 -7.42 2.73 -15.48
N ILE A 109 -6.84 2.41 -16.64
CA ILE A 109 -5.38 2.47 -16.85
C ILE A 109 -5.11 3.51 -17.94
N LYS A 110 -4.31 4.53 -17.62
CA LYS A 110 -3.91 5.60 -18.56
C LYS A 110 -2.40 5.58 -18.71
N SER A 111 -1.92 5.75 -19.94
CA SER A 111 -0.50 5.91 -20.25
C SER A 111 -0.32 7.09 -21.20
N SER A 112 0.81 7.79 -21.06
CA SER A 112 1.24 8.83 -21.99
C SER A 112 2.08 8.28 -23.15
N ALA A 113 2.56 7.05 -23.03
CA ALA A 113 3.33 6.35 -24.04
C ALA A 113 2.73 4.93 -24.19
N ASN A 114 3.52 3.90 -23.92
CA ASN A 114 3.10 2.51 -24.13
C ASN A 114 2.55 1.88 -22.83
N ILE A 115 1.71 0.85 -22.99
CA ILE A 115 1.40 -0.14 -21.97
C ILE A 115 1.88 -1.47 -22.54
N ASN A 116 3.03 -1.96 -22.07
CA ASN A 116 3.61 -3.21 -22.54
C ASN A 116 3.19 -4.35 -21.60
N ILE A 117 2.50 -5.35 -22.14
CA ILE A 117 2.14 -6.56 -21.41
C ILE A 117 2.93 -7.72 -22.01
N GLN A 118 3.79 -8.33 -21.20
CA GLN A 118 4.59 -9.49 -21.58
C GLN A 118 4.26 -10.64 -20.64
N ALA A 119 4.21 -11.86 -21.18
CA ALA A 119 4.00 -13.06 -20.41
C ALA A 119 4.92 -14.16 -20.92
N SER A 120 5.57 -14.88 -20.00
CA SER A 120 6.36 -16.08 -20.33
C SER A 120 5.48 -17.31 -20.63
N GLN A 121 4.19 -17.22 -20.30
CA GLN A 121 3.17 -18.23 -20.55
C GLN A 121 1.93 -17.54 -21.15
N ASN A 122 0.82 -18.27 -21.23
CA ASN A 122 -0.42 -17.78 -21.83
C ASN A 122 -1.02 -16.58 -21.07
N ILE A 123 -1.68 -15.68 -21.80
CA ILE A 123 -2.53 -14.62 -21.24
C ILE A 123 -3.98 -14.97 -21.55
N ASP A 124 -4.77 -15.23 -20.50
CA ASP A 124 -6.20 -15.50 -20.63
C ASP A 124 -7.01 -14.24 -20.32
N ILE A 125 -7.69 -13.68 -21.32
CA ILE A 125 -8.55 -12.50 -21.17
C ILE A 125 -10.03 -12.92 -21.32
N LYS A 126 -10.80 -12.77 -20.24
CA LYS A 126 -12.25 -13.06 -20.22
C LYS A 126 -13.04 -11.77 -20.02
N SER A 127 -14.16 -11.61 -20.73
CA SER A 127 -15.17 -10.59 -20.39
C SER A 127 -16.51 -10.89 -21.05
N LEU A 128 -17.56 -10.20 -20.59
CA LEU A 128 -18.96 -10.42 -20.93
C LEU A 128 -19.42 -9.63 -22.17
N ASN A 129 -18.96 -8.37 -22.36
CA ASN A 129 -19.42 -7.47 -23.44
C ASN A 129 -18.26 -6.56 -23.92
N ASN A 130 -17.19 -7.14 -24.47
CA ASN A 130 -16.00 -6.39 -24.88
C ASN A 130 -16.17 -5.64 -26.21
N SER A 131 -15.54 -4.47 -26.29
CA SER A 131 -15.05 -3.88 -27.53
C SER A 131 -13.55 -3.66 -27.39
N ILE A 132 -12.74 -4.37 -28.18
CA ILE A 132 -11.32 -4.06 -28.34
C ILE A 132 -11.25 -3.13 -29.55
N LYS A 133 -10.81 -1.89 -29.33
CA LYS A 133 -10.65 -0.88 -30.38
C LYS A 133 -9.21 -0.41 -30.41
N ALA A 134 -8.63 -0.39 -31.62
CA ALA A 134 -7.40 0.33 -31.90
C ALA A 134 -7.70 1.40 -32.94
N ASP A 135 -7.19 2.62 -32.72
CA ASP A 135 -7.40 3.73 -33.66
C ASP A 135 -6.40 3.71 -34.83
N VAL A 136 -5.23 3.09 -34.65
CA VAL A 136 -4.18 3.02 -35.68
C VAL A 136 -4.04 1.60 -36.24
N ASN A 137 -3.74 0.61 -35.40
CA ASN A 137 -3.60 -0.77 -35.84
C ASN A 137 -3.87 -1.75 -34.68
N LEU A 138 -4.47 -2.89 -34.99
CA LEU A 138 -4.56 -4.06 -34.12
C LEU A 138 -3.95 -5.24 -34.88
N ASN A 139 -2.82 -5.75 -34.40
CA ASN A 139 -2.17 -6.92 -34.98
C ASN A 139 -2.36 -8.14 -34.06
N ALA A 140 -2.84 -9.25 -34.62
CA ALA A 140 -3.02 -10.52 -33.91
C ALA A 140 -2.25 -11.60 -34.68
N GLU A 141 -1.09 -11.97 -34.16
CA GLU A 141 -0.19 -12.95 -34.77
C GLU A 141 0.04 -14.13 -33.82
N GLY A 142 0.14 -15.32 -34.38
CA GLY A 142 0.39 -16.56 -33.66
C GLY A 142 0.44 -17.74 -34.64
N LEU A 143 0.92 -18.88 -34.17
CA LEU A 143 0.91 -20.11 -34.98
C LEU A 143 -0.52 -20.47 -35.43
N ASP A 144 -1.49 -20.25 -34.55
CA ASP A 144 -2.91 -20.44 -34.82
C ASP A 144 -3.72 -19.24 -34.30
N VAL A 145 -4.50 -18.61 -35.18
CA VAL A 145 -5.43 -17.52 -34.82
C VAL A 145 -6.86 -17.97 -35.14
N ASN A 146 -7.67 -18.15 -34.10
CA ASN A 146 -9.06 -18.61 -34.23
C ASN A 146 -10.04 -17.53 -33.75
N ILE A 147 -10.92 -17.07 -34.64
CA ILE A 147 -11.99 -16.11 -34.31
C ILE A 147 -13.34 -16.84 -34.39
N LYS A 148 -14.03 -16.95 -33.26
CA LYS A 148 -15.34 -17.63 -33.16
C LYS A 148 -16.38 -16.67 -32.58
N GLY A 149 -17.45 -16.44 -33.33
CA GLY A 149 -18.63 -15.73 -32.84
C GLY A 149 -19.76 -16.71 -32.59
N SER A 150 -20.44 -16.61 -31.45
CA SER A 150 -21.60 -17.46 -31.15
C SER A 150 -22.83 -17.11 -32.00
N VAL A 151 -22.92 -15.86 -32.47
CA VAL A 151 -23.99 -15.37 -33.36
C VAL A 151 -23.42 -14.96 -34.72
N THR A 152 -22.44 -14.04 -34.74
CA THR A 152 -21.79 -13.56 -35.96
C THR A 152 -20.32 -13.25 -35.69
N ALA A 153 -19.44 -13.67 -36.59
CA ALA A 153 -18.09 -13.12 -36.71
C ALA A 153 -17.94 -12.49 -38.10
N SER A 154 -17.53 -11.22 -38.17
CA SER A 154 -17.32 -10.50 -39.43
C SER A 154 -15.97 -9.84 -39.41
N ILE A 155 -15.13 -10.16 -40.39
CA ILE A 155 -13.84 -9.49 -40.63
C ILE A 155 -14.04 -8.64 -41.88
N LYS A 156 -13.86 -7.33 -41.76
CA LYS A 156 -13.98 -6.38 -42.88
C LYS A 156 -12.65 -5.67 -43.06
N GLY A 157 -12.04 -5.83 -44.23
CA GLY A 157 -10.82 -5.13 -44.63
C GLY A 157 -10.92 -4.67 -46.07
N SER A 158 -10.20 -3.61 -46.42
CA SER A 158 -10.07 -3.14 -47.81
C SER A 158 -9.31 -4.14 -48.69
N THR A 159 -8.49 -4.99 -48.07
CA THR A 159 -7.66 -6.01 -48.70
C THR A 159 -7.46 -7.16 -47.72
N ALA A 160 -7.74 -8.39 -48.15
CA ALA A 160 -7.42 -9.60 -47.39
C ALA A 160 -6.47 -10.44 -48.25
N THR A 161 -5.25 -10.65 -47.77
CA THR A 161 -4.24 -11.46 -48.44
C THR A 161 -4.01 -12.70 -47.59
N MET A 162 -4.45 -13.86 -48.07
CA MET A 162 -4.04 -15.13 -47.48
C MET A 162 -2.70 -15.51 -48.08
N VAL A 163 -1.66 -15.51 -47.24
CA VAL A 163 -0.33 -16.01 -47.62
C VAL A 163 -0.26 -17.44 -47.12
N GLY A 164 -0.24 -18.39 -48.06
CA GLY A 164 -0.10 -19.83 -47.77
C GLY A 164 1.35 -20.24 -47.66
#